data_AF-A0A7R9V4F4-F1
#
_entry.id   AF-A0A7R9V4F4-F1
#
_cell.length_a   1.000
_cell.length_b   1.000
_cell.length_c   1.000
_cell.angle_alpha   90.00
_cell.angle_beta   90.00
_cell.angle_gamma   90.00
#
_symmetry.space_group_name_H-M   'P 1'
#
loop_
_entity.id
_entity.type
_entity.pdbx_description
1 polymer ?
#
loop_
_entity_poly.entity_id
_entity_poly.type
_entity_poly.pdbx_seq_one_letter_code
_entity_poly.pdbx_strand_id
1 'polypeptide(L)'
;DYLEDIMEEPAPRMFWPHEIWGNYADELAEFTDPGNRKQAVQCLNHMVMDALRHMPSCVQYMEQLQDVMVFRFCAIPQIMAAGTLALCFNNGKVFEGVVKMR
;
A
#
# COMPACT_ATOMS: atom_id res chain seq x y z
N ASP A 1 -3.37 1.27 -4.96
CA ASP A 1 -4.49 1.79 -5.75
C ASP A 1 -4.83 3.26 -5.50
N TYR A 2 -4.01 4.00 -4.72
CA TYR A 2 -4.22 5.42 -4.40
C TYR A 2 -4.79 6.28 -5.55
N LEU A 3 -4.13 6.29 -6.72
CA LEU A 3 -4.54 7.16 -7.81
C LEU A 3 -5.88 6.74 -8.42
N GLU A 4 -6.12 5.43 -8.53
CA GLU A 4 -7.38 4.86 -9.00
C GLU A 4 -8.53 5.26 -8.06
N ASP A 5 -8.32 5.14 -6.75
CA ASP A 5 -9.32 5.47 -5.73
C ASP A 5 -9.64 6.98 -5.68
N ILE A 6 -8.61 7.84 -5.78
CA ILE A 6 -8.78 9.30 -5.75
C ILE A 6 -9.40 9.85 -7.04
N MET A 7 -9.18 9.21 -8.19
CA MET A 7 -9.75 9.63 -9.48
C MET A 7 -11.14 9.03 -9.74
N GLU A 8 -11.72 8.29 -8.79
CA GLU A 8 -13.02 7.66 -8.98
C GLU A 8 -14.16 8.68 -9.07
N GLU A 9 -15.08 8.42 -9.99
CA GLU A 9 -16.30 9.21 -10.21
C GLU A 9 -17.52 8.41 -9.70
N PRO A 10 -18.52 9.05 -9.08
CA PRO A 10 -18.72 10.51 -9.00
C PRO A 10 -17.97 11.19 -7.84
N ALA A 11 -17.26 10.44 -7.01
CA ALA A 11 -16.54 10.96 -5.85
C ALA A 11 -15.33 10.09 -5.51
N PRO A 12 -14.24 10.70 -4.99
CA PRO A 12 -13.05 9.96 -4.60
C PRO A 12 -13.34 8.98 -3.46
N ARG A 13 -12.72 7.80 -3.54
CA ARG A 13 -12.66 6.86 -2.40
C ARG A 13 -11.38 7.12 -1.62
N MET A 14 -11.51 7.37 -0.31
CA MET A 14 -10.38 7.70 0.56
C MET A 14 -10.25 6.63 1.64
N PHE A 15 -9.33 5.69 1.44
CA PHE A 15 -9.04 4.62 2.41
C PHE A 15 -7.84 4.91 3.30
N TRP A 16 -6.98 5.84 2.88
CA TRP A 16 -5.79 6.18 3.67
C TRP A 16 -6.24 6.93 4.94
N PRO A 17 -5.74 6.53 6.12
CA PRO A 17 -6.20 7.09 7.38
C PRO A 17 -5.63 8.50 7.59
N HIS A 18 -6.50 9.44 7.96
CA HIS A 18 -6.15 10.84 8.18
C HIS A 18 -5.07 11.03 9.25
N GLU A 19 -5.06 10.17 10.28
CA GLU A 19 -4.00 10.15 11.31
C GLU A 19 -2.59 9.93 10.75
N ILE A 20 -2.46 9.34 9.56
CA ILE A 20 -1.18 9.20 8.85
C ILE A 20 -1.01 10.35 7.85
N TRP A 21 -1.92 10.48 6.88
CA TRP A 21 -1.70 11.39 5.75
C TRP A 21 -1.82 12.87 6.12
N GLY A 22 -2.61 13.21 7.14
CA GLY A 22 -2.78 14.59 7.64
C GLY A 22 -1.50 15.17 8.24
N ASN A 23 -0.46 14.35 8.46
CA ASN A 23 0.88 14.84 8.84
C ASN A 23 1.70 15.37 7.64
N TYR A 24 1.22 15.18 6.42
CA TYR A 24 1.99 15.44 5.19
C TYR A 24 1.27 16.35 4.18
N ALA A 25 -0.05 16.51 4.27
CA ALA A 25 -0.85 17.40 3.42
C ALA A 25 -2.17 17.79 4.14
N ASP A 26 -2.79 18.88 3.69
CA ASP A 26 -4.09 19.32 4.21
C ASP A 26 -5.25 18.52 3.58
N GLU A 27 -5.13 18.14 2.31
CA GLU A 27 -6.04 17.23 1.62
C GLU A 27 -5.29 16.04 0.98
N LEU A 28 -5.82 14.82 1.10
CA LEU A 28 -5.19 13.62 0.55
C LEU A 28 -4.98 13.71 -0.98
N ALA A 29 -5.89 14.38 -1.70
CA ALA A 29 -5.82 14.53 -3.15
C ALA A 29 -4.62 15.35 -3.62
N GLU A 30 -4.01 16.17 -2.74
CA GLU A 30 -2.81 16.97 -3.04
C GLU A 30 -1.61 16.11 -3.44
N PHE A 31 -1.57 14.84 -3.08
CA PHE A 31 -0.50 13.94 -3.50
C PHE A 31 -0.54 13.61 -5.01
N THR A 32 -1.60 13.99 -5.73
CA THR A 32 -1.64 13.93 -7.20
C THR A 32 -0.82 15.04 -7.86
N ASP A 33 -0.53 16.14 -7.14
CA ASP A 33 0.30 17.23 -7.65
C ASP A 33 1.79 16.83 -7.64
N PRO A 34 2.49 16.88 -8.79
CA PRO A 34 3.94 16.67 -8.86
C PRO A 34 4.76 17.56 -7.90
N GLY A 35 4.26 18.75 -7.54
CA GLY A 35 4.89 19.66 -6.58
C GLY A 35 4.98 19.07 -5.16
N ASN A 36 4.02 18.22 -4.79
CA ASN A 36 3.92 17.58 -3.47
C ASN A 36 4.57 16.19 -3.42
N ARG A 37 5.27 15.77 -4.48
CA ARG A 37 5.84 14.42 -4.62
C ARG A 37 6.67 13.99 -3.40
N LYS A 38 7.44 14.90 -2.82
CA LYS A 38 8.29 14.58 -1.67
C LYS A 38 7.45 14.18 -0.45
N GLN A 39 6.43 14.96 -0.13
CA GLN A 39 5.50 14.71 0.98
C GLN A 39 4.67 13.45 0.70
N ALA A 40 4.17 13.30 -0.53
CA ALA A 40 3.44 12.12 -0.97
C ALA A 40 4.25 10.83 -0.76
N VAL A 41 5.52 10.80 -1.19
CA VAL A 41 6.40 9.63 -1.00
C VAL A 41 6.71 9.38 0.48
N GLN A 42 6.85 10.43 1.31
CA GLN A 42 7.02 10.26 2.75
C GLN A 42 5.79 9.64 3.40
N CYS A 43 4.58 10.09 3.04
CA CYS A 43 3.32 9.50 3.47
C CYS A 43 3.20 8.05 3.01
N LEU A 44 3.55 7.75 1.76
CA LEU A 44 3.57 6.38 1.22
C LEU A 44 4.50 5.48 2.04
N ASN A 45 5.69 5.95 2.39
CA ASN A 45 6.62 5.19 3.22
C ASN A 45 6.02 4.90 4.60
N HIS A 46 5.33 5.86 5.22
CA HIS A 46 4.61 5.62 6.46
C HIS A 46 3.54 4.54 6.29
N MET A 47 2.69 4.63 5.26
CA MET A 47 1.67 3.62 4.96
C MET A 47 2.26 2.22 4.73
N VAL A 48 3.38 2.12 4.00
CA VAL A 48 4.07 0.84 3.78
C VAL A 48 4.62 0.28 5.09
N MET A 49 5.24 1.12 5.93
CA MET A 49 5.74 0.69 7.24
C MET A 49 4.61 0.25 8.17
N ASP A 50 3.46 0.94 8.12
CA ASP A 50 2.26 0.57 8.86
C ASP A 50 1.79 -0.84 8.49
N ALA A 51 1.69 -1.14 7.19
CA ALA A 51 1.33 -2.45 6.66
C ALA A 51 2.34 -3.55 7.03
N LEU A 52 3.64 -3.24 7.01
CA LEU A 52 4.71 -4.19 7.34
C LEU A 52 4.65 -4.69 8.79
N ARG A 53 3.98 -3.97 9.71
CA ARG A 53 3.76 -4.44 11.08
C ARG A 53 3.00 -5.77 11.15
N HIS A 54 2.20 -6.09 10.13
CA HIS A 54 1.46 -7.35 10.06
C HIS A 54 2.28 -8.54 9.56
N MET A 55 3.45 -8.30 8.94
CA MET A 55 4.27 -9.35 8.33
C MET A 55 4.62 -10.49 9.30
N PRO A 56 5.06 -10.25 10.54
CA PRO A 56 5.36 -11.33 11.49
C PRO A 56 4.15 -12.21 11.78
N SER A 57 2.97 -11.62 11.92
CA SER A 57 1.72 -12.36 12.16
C SER A 57 1.30 -13.19 10.96
N CYS A 58 1.48 -12.67 9.73
CA CYS A 58 1.25 -13.44 8.51
C CYS A 58 2.18 -14.67 8.43
N VAL A 59 3.46 -14.52 8.76
CA VAL A 59 4.41 -15.64 8.79
C VAL A 59 4.01 -16.66 9.86
N GLN A 60 3.75 -16.21 11.09
CA GLN A 60 3.32 -17.08 12.19
C GLN A 60 2.03 -17.84 11.87
N TYR A 61 1.09 -17.21 11.14
CA TYR A 61 -0.12 -17.89 10.67
C TYR A 61 0.22 -19.00 9.68
N MET A 62 1.06 -18.71 8.68
CA MET A 62 1.43 -19.69 7.64
C MET A 62 2.23 -20.87 8.19
N GLU A 63 3.05 -20.66 9.22
CA GLU A 63 3.79 -21.72 9.92
C GLU A 63 2.88 -22.79 10.55
N GLN A 64 1.63 -22.43 10.87
CA GLN A 64 0.66 -23.34 11.48
C GLN A 64 -0.13 -24.19 10.46
N LEU A 65 0.02 -23.90 9.16
CA LEU A 65 -0.72 -24.60 8.10
C LEU A 65 -0.04 -25.92 7.74
N GLN A 66 -0.75 -27.03 7.96
CA GLN A 66 -0.21 -28.38 7.72
C GLN A 66 -0.52 -28.92 6.32
N ASP A 67 -1.69 -28.57 5.76
CA ASP A 67 -2.07 -28.99 4.41
C ASP A 67 -1.32 -28.13 3.38
N VAL A 68 -0.56 -28.79 2.49
CA VAL A 68 0.28 -28.11 1.50
C VAL A 68 -0.52 -27.26 0.50
N MET A 69 -1.75 -27.68 0.15
CA MET A 69 -2.60 -26.94 -0.76
C MET A 69 -3.18 -25.71 -0.08
N VAL A 70 -3.59 -25.83 1.18
CA VAL A 70 -4.03 -24.69 2.01
C VAL A 70 -2.87 -23.72 2.24
N PHE A 71 -1.67 -24.22 2.58
CA PHE A 71 -0.47 -23.40 2.72
C PHE A 71 -0.19 -22.60 1.45
N ARG A 72 -0.17 -23.25 0.28
CA ARG A 72 0.07 -22.56 -1.00
C ARG A 72 -0.99 -21.52 -1.29
N PHE A 73 -2.26 -21.85 -1.06
CA PHE A 73 -3.37 -20.93 -1.25
C PHE A 73 -3.23 -19.67 -0.38
N CYS A 74 -2.81 -19.81 0.88
CA CYS A 74 -2.57 -18.67 1.77
C CYS A 74 -1.25 -17.93 1.46
N ALA A 75 -0.17 -18.64 1.14
CA ALA A 75 1.16 -18.06 1.01
C ALA A 75 1.35 -17.27 -0.30
N ILE A 76 0.76 -17.72 -1.41
CA ILE A 76 0.90 -17.03 -2.71
C ILE A 76 0.42 -15.57 -2.62
N PRO A 77 -0.80 -15.27 -2.12
CA PRO A 77 -1.25 -13.89 -1.93
C PRO A 77 -0.34 -13.08 -0.99
N GLN A 78 0.16 -13.67 0.10
CA GLN A 78 1.03 -12.97 1.05
C GLN A 78 2.37 -12.58 0.41
N ILE A 79 2.95 -13.45 -0.42
CA ILE A 79 4.19 -13.16 -1.17
C ILE A 79 3.94 -12.06 -2.21
N MET A 80 2.81 -12.12 -2.94
CA MET A 80 2.44 -11.08 -3.90
C MET A 80 2.22 -9.72 -3.23
N ALA A 81 1.59 -9.70 -2.05
CA ALA A 81 1.41 -8.49 -1.26
C ALA A 81 2.76 -7.93 -0.79
N ALA A 82 3.63 -8.77 -0.22
CA ALA A 82 4.96 -8.37 0.22
C ALA A 82 5.81 -7.79 -0.93
N GLY A 83 5.79 -8.45 -2.09
CA GLY A 83 6.49 -7.95 -3.27
C GLY A 83 5.91 -6.65 -3.82
N THR A 84 4.58 -6.48 -3.76
CA THR A 84 3.94 -5.21 -4.13
C THR A 84 4.34 -4.08 -3.16
N LEU A 85 4.35 -4.33 -1.84
CA LEU A 85 4.84 -3.37 -0.85
C LEU A 85 6.29 -2.96 -1.12
N ALA A 86 7.16 -3.90 -1.49
CA ALA A 86 8.54 -3.61 -1.85
C ALA A 86 8.67 -2.74 -3.11
N LEU A 87 7.80 -2.94 -4.11
CA LEU A 87 7.75 -2.10 -5.32
C LEU A 87 7.18 -0.70 -5.04
N CYS A 88 6.26 -0.58 -4.09
CA CYS A 88 5.66 0.70 -3.70
C CYS A 88 6.58 1.51 -2.78
N PHE A 89 7.40 0.88 -1.95
CA PHE A 89 8.26 1.57 -1.01
C PHE A 89 9.17 2.60 -1.71
N ASN A 90 9.13 3.84 -1.23
CA ASN A 90 9.88 4.98 -1.76
C ASN A 90 9.67 5.24 -3.26
N ASN A 91 8.53 4.83 -3.83
CA ASN A 91 8.28 4.89 -5.26
C ASN A 91 7.19 5.91 -5.61
N GLY A 92 7.60 7.08 -6.12
CA GLY A 92 6.66 8.13 -6.53
C GLY A 92 5.71 7.75 -7.68
N LYS A 93 6.00 6.66 -8.43
CA LYS A 93 5.10 6.19 -9.51
C LYS A 93 3.73 5.76 -9.01
N VAL A 94 3.58 5.47 -7.71
CA VAL A 94 2.28 5.17 -7.08
C VAL A 94 1.28 6.33 -7.24
N PHE A 95 1.77 7.57 -7.37
CA PHE A 95 0.95 8.77 -7.55
C PHE A 95 0.74 9.15 -9.02
N GLU A 96 1.38 8.45 -9.95
CA GLU A 96 1.33 8.72 -11.40
C GLU A 96 0.61 7.60 -12.17
N GLY A 97 0.34 6.47 -11.51
CA GLY A 97 -0.31 5.34 -12.13
C GLY A 97 -0.16 4.05 -11.32
N VAL A 98 -0.37 2.95 -12.02
CA VAL A 98 -0.46 1.64 -11.42
C VAL A 98 0.92 0.99 -11.29
N VAL A 99 1.32 0.70 -10.05
CA VAL A 99 2.48 -0.14 -9.73
C VAL A 99 1.99 -1.55 -9.43
N LYS A 100 2.38 -2.52 -10.26
CA LYS A 100 1.96 -3.93 -10.12
C LYS A 100 3.16 -4.87 -10.23
N MET A 101 3.19 -5.87 -9.34
CA MET A 101 4.08 -7.02 -9.44
C MET A 101 3.67 -7.88 -10.64
N ARG A 102 4.65 -8.37 -11.40
CA ARG A 102 4.45 -9.19 -12.61
C ARG A 102 4.96 -10.61 -12.40
#